data_AF-A0A1Q7EAT9-F1
#
_entry.id   AF-A0A1Q7EAT9-F1
#
_cell.length_a   1.000
_cell.length_b   1.000
_cell.length_c   1.000
_cell.angle_alpha   90.00
_cell.angle_beta   90.00
_cell.angle_gamma   90.00
#
_symmetry.space_group_name_H-M   'P 1'
#
loop_
_entity.id
_entity.type
_entity.pdbx_description
1 polymer ?
#
loop_
_entity_poly.entity_id
_entity_poly.type
_entity_poly.pdbx_seq_one_letter_code
_entity_poly.pdbx_strand_id
1 'polypeptide(L)'
;MRHLAALLAVLVIAACSGTPPPASTATPVSDLVLPTTVPNGRVEVVVKSHYAVGDTIRVTVRLIPTTGSLRGPLDAYVQASGFHGTATVRHLAVDPVSAIAGSPASMGLAWDMRDDSGQPVGSDDYSLVFTVIDDSGRGTTVGATLQVR
;
A
#
# COMPACT_ATOMS: atom_id res chain seq x y z
N MET A 1 -26.47 -7.96 -81.38
CA MET A 1 -26.42 -9.24 -80.66
C MET A 1 -25.48 -9.03 -79.48
N ARG A 2 -25.99 -8.61 -78.31
CA ARG A 2 -26.48 -9.44 -77.19
C ARG A 2 -25.40 -10.38 -76.60
N HIS A 3 -24.98 -10.02 -75.38
CA HIS A 3 -24.50 -10.87 -74.28
C HIS A 3 -23.02 -11.31 -74.35
N LEU A 4 -22.24 -11.37 -73.28
CA LEU A 4 -22.52 -11.42 -71.84
C LEU A 4 -21.27 -10.97 -71.06
N ALA A 5 -21.50 -10.24 -69.97
CA ALA A 5 -20.49 -9.63 -69.12
C ALA A 5 -19.72 -10.65 -68.28
N ALA A 6 -18.41 -10.47 -68.20
CA ALA A 6 -17.54 -11.06 -67.18
C ALA A 6 -17.05 -9.93 -66.27
N LEU A 7 -17.35 -10.02 -64.97
CA LEU A 7 -16.65 -9.21 -63.98
C LEU A 7 -16.48 -10.02 -62.69
N LEU A 8 -15.23 -10.45 -62.52
CA LEU A 8 -14.64 -11.01 -61.31
C LEU A 8 -14.76 -9.98 -60.17
N ALA A 9 -15.36 -10.37 -59.05
CA ALA A 9 -15.27 -9.62 -57.80
C ALA A 9 -13.94 -9.96 -57.12
N VAL A 10 -13.02 -9.00 -57.10
CA VAL A 10 -11.78 -9.06 -56.30
C VAL A 10 -12.10 -8.61 -54.88
N LEU A 11 -11.98 -9.53 -53.92
CA LEU A 11 -12.17 -9.29 -52.50
C LEU A 11 -10.87 -8.69 -51.92
N VAL A 12 -10.86 -7.38 -51.64
CA VAL A 12 -9.74 -6.72 -50.94
C VAL A 12 -10.02 -6.79 -49.44
N ILE A 13 -9.40 -7.75 -48.75
CA ILE A 13 -9.36 -7.80 -47.28
C ILE A 13 -8.19 -6.93 -46.82
N ALA A 14 -8.50 -5.70 -46.41
CA ALA A 14 -7.58 -4.85 -45.67
C ALA A 14 -7.42 -5.40 -44.24
N ALA A 15 -6.45 -6.30 -44.05
CA ALA A 15 -6.02 -6.71 -42.72
C ALA A 15 -5.15 -5.60 -42.11
N CYS A 16 -5.76 -4.71 -41.32
CA CYS A 16 -5.01 -3.84 -40.42
C CYS A 16 -4.38 -4.72 -39.34
N SER A 17 -3.10 -5.01 -39.48
CA SER A 17 -2.27 -5.55 -38.40
C SER A 17 -2.13 -4.50 -37.31
N GLY A 18 -3.08 -4.47 -36.38
CA GLY A 18 -2.96 -3.73 -35.14
C GLY A 18 -1.85 -4.34 -34.30
N THR A 19 -0.68 -3.71 -34.29
CA THR A 19 0.41 -4.02 -33.36
C THR A 19 -0.14 -3.91 -31.93
N PRO A 20 -0.12 -4.98 -31.12
CA PRO A 20 -0.48 -4.88 -29.71
C PRO A 20 0.45 -3.86 -29.04
N PRO A 21 -0.06 -2.95 -28.20
CA PRO A 21 0.81 -2.08 -27.42
C PRO A 21 1.79 -2.95 -26.62
N PRO A 22 3.06 -2.53 -26.49
CA PRO A 22 4.02 -3.28 -25.70
C PRO A 22 3.46 -3.47 -24.30
N ALA A 23 3.37 -4.72 -23.87
CA ALA A 23 3.00 -5.04 -22.50
C ALA A 23 3.98 -4.33 -21.58
N SER A 24 3.49 -3.37 -20.78
CA SER A 24 4.30 -2.75 -19.74
C SER A 24 4.76 -3.84 -18.79
N THR A 25 6.03 -4.24 -18.89
CA THR A 25 6.71 -5.07 -17.90
C THR A 25 6.91 -4.21 -16.65
N ALA A 26 5.83 -3.94 -15.93
CA ALA A 26 5.92 -3.42 -14.58
C ALA A 26 6.69 -4.44 -13.76
N THR A 27 7.90 -4.07 -13.33
CA THR A 27 8.67 -4.89 -12.40
C THR A 27 7.80 -5.16 -11.18
N PRO A 28 7.67 -6.41 -10.71
CA PRO A 28 6.87 -6.69 -9.52
C PRO A 28 7.48 -5.91 -8.36
N VAL A 29 6.71 -4.98 -7.79
CA VAL A 29 7.12 -4.28 -6.58
C VAL A 29 7.03 -5.30 -5.45
N SER A 30 8.19 -5.79 -5.01
CA SER A 30 8.25 -6.74 -3.90
C SER A 30 7.80 -6.07 -2.61
N ASP A 31 6.99 -6.81 -1.84
CA ASP A 31 6.63 -6.45 -0.47
C ASP A 31 7.84 -6.60 0.46
N LEU A 32 8.00 -5.64 1.35
CA LEU A 32 8.94 -5.59 2.45
C LEU A 32 8.19 -5.82 3.76
N VAL A 33 8.67 -6.76 4.57
CA VAL A 33 8.12 -7.05 5.90
C VAL A 33 9.03 -6.44 6.95
N LEU A 34 8.50 -5.50 7.73
CA LEU A 34 9.20 -4.79 8.79
C LEU A 34 8.73 -5.30 10.16
N PRO A 35 9.49 -6.17 10.84
CA PRO A 35 9.11 -6.70 12.15
C PRO A 35 9.46 -5.72 13.27
N THR A 36 8.59 -5.61 14.26
CA THR A 36 8.82 -4.90 15.52
C THR A 36 8.42 -5.80 16.69
N THR A 37 9.37 -6.10 17.57
CA THR A 37 9.09 -6.87 18.79
C THR A 37 8.31 -6.00 19.78
N VAL A 38 7.25 -6.56 20.35
CA VAL A 38 6.42 -5.91 21.37
C VAL A 38 6.23 -6.87 22.54
N PRO A 39 5.81 -6.41 23.73
CA PRO A 39 5.30 -7.31 24.75
C PRO A 39 4.27 -8.27 24.13
N ASN A 40 4.27 -9.54 24.55
CA ASN A 40 3.38 -10.57 24.02
C ASN A 40 3.60 -11.03 22.58
N GLY A 41 4.58 -10.52 21.82
CA GLY A 41 4.94 -11.09 20.52
C GLY A 41 5.62 -10.11 19.57
N ARG A 42 5.08 -9.97 18.36
CA ARG A 42 5.58 -8.99 17.38
C ARG A 42 4.47 -8.43 16.52
N VAL A 43 4.77 -7.30 15.91
CA VAL A 43 3.99 -6.66 14.86
C VAL A 43 4.81 -6.71 13.58
N GLU A 44 4.20 -7.10 12.47
CA GLU A 44 4.81 -7.00 11.14
C GLU A 44 4.09 -5.92 10.34
N VAL A 45 4.83 -4.95 9.83
CA VAL A 45 4.32 -3.95 8.90
C VAL A 45 4.78 -4.32 7.49
N VAL A 46 3.82 -4.65 6.62
CA VAL A 46 4.07 -5.03 5.24
C VAL A 46 3.81 -3.82 4.34
N VAL A 47 4.86 -3.39 3.65
CA VAL A 47 4.85 -2.23 2.74
C VAL A 47 5.45 -2.62 1.41
N LYS A 48 5.20 -1.86 0.35
CA LYS A 48 6.01 -1.97 -0.87
C LYS A 48 7.44 -1.49 -0.61
N SER A 49 8.41 -2.06 -1.33
CA SER A 49 9.79 -1.55 -1.35
C SER A 49 9.90 -0.09 -1.79
N HIS A 50 8.96 0.40 -2.60
CA HIS A 50 8.81 1.80 -2.99
C HIS A 50 7.38 2.09 -3.48
N TYR A 51 6.97 3.34 -3.36
CA TYR A 51 5.71 3.89 -3.90
C TYR A 51 6.03 5.03 -4.87
N ALA A 52 5.22 5.17 -5.92
CA ALA A 52 5.35 6.30 -6.83
C ALA A 52 4.72 7.56 -6.22
N VAL A 53 5.25 8.73 -6.56
CA VAL A 53 4.59 10.01 -6.25
C VAL A 53 3.21 10.04 -6.92
N GLY A 54 2.19 10.47 -6.16
CA GLY A 54 0.77 10.39 -6.51
C GLY A 54 0.04 9.08 -6.16
N ASP A 55 0.73 7.98 -5.84
CA ASP A 55 0.08 6.71 -5.50
C ASP A 55 -0.62 6.72 -4.13
N THR A 56 -1.67 5.91 -4.00
CA THR A 56 -2.16 5.52 -2.68
C THR A 56 -1.21 4.51 -2.05
N ILE A 57 -0.57 4.91 -0.96
CA ILE A 57 0.22 4.03 -0.11
C ILE A 57 -0.72 3.06 0.61
N ARG A 58 -0.44 1.76 0.50
CA ARG A 58 -1.20 0.70 1.17
C ARG A 58 -0.26 -0.12 2.04
N VAL A 59 -0.63 -0.28 3.30
CA VAL A 59 0.16 -0.97 4.32
C VAL A 59 -0.68 -2.07 4.94
N THR A 60 -0.11 -3.25 5.15
CA THR A 60 -0.75 -4.29 5.97
C THR A 60 -0.05 -4.38 7.31
N VAL A 61 -0.79 -4.21 8.40
CA VAL A 61 -0.32 -4.46 9.77
C VAL A 61 -0.74 -5.86 10.16
N ARG A 62 0.19 -6.69 10.64
CA ARG A 62 -0.08 -8.04 11.18
C ARG A 62 0.30 -8.09 12.64
N LEU A 63 -0.63 -8.52 13.48
CA LEU A 63 -0.42 -8.77 14.90
C LEU A 63 -0.13 -10.26 15.09
N ILE A 64 1.04 -10.57 15.63
CA ILE A 64 1.51 -11.95 15.80
C ILE A 64 1.90 -12.14 17.27
N PRO A 65 0.91 -12.27 18.16
CA PRO A 65 1.15 -12.60 19.55
C PRO A 65 1.72 -14.01 19.68
N THR A 66 2.75 -14.16 20.51
CA THR A 66 3.30 -15.43 20.97
C THR A 66 2.74 -15.84 22.33
N THR A 67 2.33 -14.86 23.13
CA THR A 67 1.64 -15.03 24.42
C THR A 67 0.51 -14.00 24.52
N GLY A 68 -0.46 -14.20 25.40
CA GLY A 68 -1.50 -13.20 25.67
C GLY A 68 -2.25 -12.70 24.42
N SER A 69 -2.57 -11.41 24.41
CA SER A 69 -3.22 -10.72 23.28
C SER A 69 -2.51 -9.43 22.87
N LEU A 70 -2.77 -9.00 21.64
CA LEU A 70 -2.39 -7.70 21.08
C LEU A 70 -3.62 -7.04 20.46
N ARG A 71 -3.74 -5.72 20.61
CA ARG A 71 -4.77 -4.91 19.95
C ARG A 71 -4.17 -3.69 19.27
N GLY A 72 -4.52 -3.47 18.01
CA GLY A 72 -4.06 -2.34 17.20
C GLY A 72 -4.38 -2.50 15.71
N PRO A 73 -3.89 -1.61 14.84
CA PRO A 73 -3.20 -0.36 15.18
C PRO A 73 -4.13 0.64 15.87
N LEU A 74 -3.60 1.42 16.82
CA LEU A 74 -4.27 2.53 17.50
C LEU A 74 -3.60 3.85 17.13
N ASP A 75 -4.40 4.91 17.03
CA ASP A 75 -3.92 6.28 16.81
C ASP A 75 -2.89 6.35 15.67
N ALA A 76 -3.21 5.73 14.52
CA ALA A 76 -2.26 5.67 13.42
C ALA A 76 -2.15 7.02 12.72
N TYR A 77 -0.92 7.45 12.45
CA TYR A 77 -0.65 8.68 11.72
C TYR A 77 0.58 8.56 10.82
N VAL A 78 0.66 9.43 9.84
CA VAL A 78 1.81 9.58 8.97
C VAL A 78 2.60 10.80 9.40
N GLN A 79 3.92 10.62 9.51
CA GLN A 79 4.88 11.70 9.65
C GLN A 79 5.60 11.95 8.34
N ALA A 80 5.84 13.21 8.04
CA ALA A 80 6.76 13.66 7.01
C ALA A 80 8.00 14.21 7.70
N SER A 81 9.18 13.79 7.25
CA SER A 81 10.47 14.32 7.68
C SER A 81 11.17 14.97 6.50
N GLY A 82 11.66 16.18 6.72
CA GLY A 82 12.44 16.93 5.74
C GLY A 82 13.39 17.91 6.44
N PHE A 83 13.92 18.87 5.68
CA PHE A 83 14.91 19.83 6.18
C PHE A 83 14.43 20.64 7.40
N HIS A 84 13.12 20.86 7.53
CA HIS A 84 12.51 21.61 8.62
C HIS A 84 12.17 20.76 9.86
N GLY A 85 12.53 19.48 9.87
CA GLY A 85 12.22 18.53 10.95
C GLY A 85 11.10 17.56 10.58
N THR A 86 10.54 16.92 11.62
CA THR A 86 9.48 15.92 11.48
C THR A 86 8.15 16.49 11.94
N ALA A 87 7.11 16.33 11.13
CA ALA A 87 5.74 16.74 11.45
C ALA A 87 4.75 15.61 11.16
N THR A 88 3.73 15.48 12.02
CA THR A 88 2.56 14.65 11.69
C THR A 88 1.75 15.36 10.63
N VAL A 89 1.50 14.68 9.51
CA VAL A 89 0.79 15.26 8.36
C VAL A 89 -0.60 14.68 8.18
N ARG A 90 -0.85 13.44 8.62
CA ARG A 90 -2.14 12.79 8.44
C ARG A 90 -2.46 11.87 9.61
N HIS A 91 -3.65 11.99 10.17
CA HIS A 91 -4.23 10.97 11.02
C HIS A 91 -5.05 10.01 10.16
N LEU A 92 -4.85 8.70 10.39
CA LEU A 92 -5.52 7.65 9.65
C LEU A 92 -6.69 7.13 10.46
N ALA A 93 -7.85 7.00 9.81
CA ALA A 93 -8.96 6.27 10.39
C ALA A 93 -8.56 4.79 10.53
N VAL A 94 -8.72 4.26 11.74
CA VAL A 94 -8.39 2.88 12.06
C VAL A 94 -9.54 2.21 12.78
N ASP A 95 -9.84 0.97 12.37
CA ASP A 95 -10.68 0.05 13.10
C ASP A 95 -9.75 -1.00 13.74
N PRO A 96 -9.39 -0.86 15.03
CA PRO A 96 -8.36 -1.71 15.62
C PRO A 96 -8.81 -3.18 15.69
N VAL A 97 -7.93 -4.09 15.30
CA VAL A 97 -8.15 -5.54 15.40
C VAL A 97 -7.48 -6.08 16.66
N SER A 98 -7.99 -7.20 17.16
CA SER A 98 -7.39 -7.94 18.28
C SER A 98 -6.93 -9.31 17.80
N ALA A 99 -5.77 -9.73 18.29
CA ALA A 99 -5.19 -11.05 18.03
C ALA A 99 -4.82 -11.71 19.36
N ILE A 100 -4.88 -13.03 19.39
CA ILE A 100 -4.44 -13.85 20.54
C ILE A 100 -3.41 -14.87 20.08
N ALA A 101 -2.60 -15.39 21.00
CA ALA A 101 -1.61 -16.41 20.69
C ALA A 101 -2.24 -17.59 19.92
N GLY A 102 -1.65 -17.97 18.78
CA GLY A 102 -2.18 -19.01 17.88
C GLY A 102 -3.26 -18.55 16.89
N SER A 103 -3.75 -17.31 17.01
CA SER A 103 -4.73 -16.71 16.09
C SER A 103 -4.28 -15.29 15.70
N PRO A 104 -3.33 -15.16 14.76
CA PRO A 104 -2.86 -13.86 14.30
C PRO A 104 -3.95 -13.13 13.52
N ALA A 105 -3.93 -11.79 13.57
CA ALA A 105 -4.86 -10.94 12.85
C ALA A 105 -4.10 -9.92 11.98
N SER A 106 -4.76 -9.43 10.93
CA SER A 106 -4.21 -8.37 10.07
C SER A 106 -5.24 -7.31 9.74
N MET A 107 -4.74 -6.11 9.44
CA MET A 107 -5.53 -4.95 9.04
C MET A 107 -4.80 -4.17 7.94
N GLY A 108 -5.56 -3.59 7.00
CA GLY A 108 -5.04 -2.72 5.96
C GLY A 108 -5.18 -1.25 6.33
N LEU A 109 -4.14 -0.45 6.08
CA LEU A 109 -4.17 1.00 6.15
C LEU A 109 -3.89 1.58 4.76
N ALA A 110 -4.48 2.74 4.47
CA ALA A 110 -4.27 3.43 3.22
C ALA A 110 -4.09 4.93 3.44
N TRP A 111 -3.17 5.52 2.68
CA TRP A 111 -2.92 6.95 2.67
C TRP A 111 -2.72 7.44 1.23
N ASP A 112 -3.37 8.54 0.88
CA ASP A 112 -3.39 9.14 -0.46
C ASP A 112 -2.35 10.25 -0.65
N MET A 113 -1.35 10.30 0.24
CA MET A 113 -0.31 11.34 0.29
C MET A 113 -0.84 12.76 0.50
N ARG A 114 -2.03 12.89 1.08
CA ARG A 114 -2.60 14.18 1.49
C ARG A 114 -2.60 14.33 3.00
N ASP A 115 -2.42 15.56 3.46
CA ASP A 115 -2.54 15.89 4.87
C ASP A 115 -4.01 15.85 5.36
N ASP A 116 -4.22 16.13 6.65
CA ASP A 116 -5.55 16.19 7.26
C ASP A 116 -6.46 17.28 6.64
N SER A 117 -5.89 18.30 5.97
CA SER A 117 -6.64 19.34 5.25
C SER A 117 -6.91 18.97 3.78
N GLY A 118 -6.44 17.80 3.34
CA GLY A 118 -6.57 17.31 1.98
C GLY A 118 -5.55 17.91 1.01
N GLN A 119 -4.52 18.61 1.47
CA GLN A 119 -3.46 19.15 0.62
C GLN A 119 -2.37 18.09 0.37
N PRO A 120 -1.77 18.05 -0.85
CA PRO A 120 -0.68 17.13 -1.11
C PRO A 120 0.52 17.45 -0.22
N VAL A 121 1.12 16.41 0.35
CA VAL A 121 2.34 16.53 1.14
C VAL A 121 3.52 16.20 0.25
N GLY A 122 4.48 17.12 0.17
CA GLY A 122 5.79 16.89 -0.45
C GLY A 122 6.86 16.77 0.62
N SER A 123 7.57 15.65 0.66
CA SER A 123 8.63 15.36 1.63
C SER A 123 9.54 14.28 1.07
N ASP A 124 10.80 14.29 1.53
CA ASP A 124 11.80 13.32 1.12
C ASP A 124 11.60 11.98 1.85
N ASP A 125 11.15 12.02 3.11
CA ASP A 125 10.93 10.83 3.92
C ASP A 125 9.56 10.82 4.61
N TYR A 126 8.88 9.67 4.56
CA TYR A 126 7.62 9.43 5.27
C TYR A 126 7.73 8.25 6.23
N SER A 127 6.99 8.30 7.33
CA SER A 127 6.86 7.19 8.27
C SER A 127 5.41 7.01 8.71
N LEU A 128 4.92 5.77 8.69
CA LEU A 128 3.71 5.37 9.38
C LEU A 128 4.06 5.10 10.85
N VAL A 129 3.29 5.67 11.77
CA VAL A 129 3.43 5.46 13.21
C VAL A 129 2.08 5.10 13.81
N PHE A 130 2.05 4.16 14.74
CA PHE A 130 0.86 3.78 15.47
C PHE A 130 1.22 3.11 16.81
N THR A 131 0.22 2.92 17.66
CA THR A 131 0.37 2.19 18.93
C THR A 131 -0.28 0.82 18.86
N VAL A 132 0.32 -0.17 19.53
CA VAL A 132 -0.30 -1.47 19.83
C VAL A 132 -0.30 -1.66 21.34
N ILE A 133 -1.40 -2.16 21.89
CA ILE A 133 -1.52 -2.46 23.32
C ILE A 133 -1.55 -3.97 23.56
N ASP A 134 -0.99 -4.40 24.68
CA ASP A 134 -1.12 -5.78 25.18
C ASP A 134 -2.33 -5.93 26.13
N ASP A 135 -2.55 -7.16 26.63
CA ASP A 135 -3.62 -7.47 27.59
C ASP A 135 -3.44 -6.84 28.97
N SER A 136 -2.24 -6.33 29.30
CA SER A 136 -2.00 -5.51 30.49
C SER A 136 -2.32 -4.03 30.27
N GLY A 137 -2.71 -3.64 29.05
CA GLY A 137 -2.97 -2.26 28.64
C GLY A 137 -1.70 -1.48 28.32
N ARG A 138 -0.53 -2.13 28.20
CA ARG A 138 0.74 -1.47 27.92
C ARG A 138 0.86 -1.15 26.43
N GLY A 139 0.98 0.14 26.12
CA GLY A 139 1.20 0.60 24.75
C GLY A 139 2.65 0.48 24.30
N THR A 140 2.86 0.04 23.06
CA THR A 140 4.13 0.09 22.34
C THR A 140 3.95 0.82 21.02
N THR A 141 4.79 1.82 20.76
CA THR A 141 4.81 2.55 19.49
C THR A 141 5.56 1.74 18.43
N VAL A 142 4.94 1.60 17.25
CA VAL A 142 5.48 0.93 16.07
C VAL A 142 5.63 1.96 14.96
N GLY A 143 6.78 1.94 14.28
CA GLY A 143 7.09 2.84 13.16
C GLY A 143 7.54 2.06 11.93
N ALA A 144 7.16 2.54 10.74
CA ALA A 144 7.58 1.97 9.47
C ALA A 144 7.85 3.07 8.45
N THR A 145 9.05 3.08 7.86
CA THR A 145 9.41 4.01 6.79
C THR A 145 8.66 3.68 5.51
N LEU A 146 8.13 4.69 4.84
CA LEU A 146 7.43 4.61 3.57
C LEU A 146 8.31 5.27 2.50
N GLN A 147 8.89 4.44 1.63
CA GLN A 147 9.82 4.91 0.60
C GLN A 147 9.04 5.41 -0.62
N VAL A 148 9.11 6.71 -0.92
CA VAL A 148 8.44 7.34 -2.07
C VAL A 148 9.50 7.86 -3.04
N ARG A 149 9.38 7.54 -4.33
CA ARG A 149 10.32 7.97 -5.37
C ARG A 149 9.70 7.99 -6.77
#